data_AF-A0A9E2GCU8-F1
#
_entry.id   AF-A0A9E2GCU8-F1
#
_cell.length_a   1.000
_cell.length_b   1.000
_cell.length_c   1.000
_cell.angle_alpha   90.00
_cell.angle_beta   90.00
_cell.angle_gamma   90.00
#
_symmetry.space_group_name_H-M   'P 1'
#
loop_
_entity.id
_entity.type
_entity.pdbx_description
1 polymer ?
#
loop_
_entity_poly.entity_id
_entity_poly.type
_entity_poly.pdbx_seq_one_letter_code
_entity_poly.pdbx_strand_id
1 'polypeptide(L)' 'YMNGRFYYHAWNVLYLGDWVTVDALMGQMPADVTHIRFIRGEPDKQIDLIKVIGKVKINILEQS' A
#
# COMPACT_ATOMS: atom_id res chain seq x y z
N TYR A 1 6.08 -2.02 -4.28
CA TYR A 1 7.43 -1.59 -4.72
C TYR A 1 7.61 -2.02 -6.14
N MET A 2 8.07 -1.13 -7.03
CA MET A 2 8.20 -1.46 -8.45
C MET A 2 9.49 -0.85 -8.98
N ASN A 3 10.35 -1.68 -9.57
CA ASN A 3 11.62 -1.25 -10.21
C ASN A 3 12.48 -0.34 -9.32
N GLY A 4 12.70 -0.73 -8.06
CA GLY A 4 13.58 0.03 -7.16
C GLY A 4 12.91 1.20 -6.42
N ARG A 5 11.61 1.40 -6.57
CA ARG A 5 10.92 2.59 -6.05
C ARG A 5 9.58 2.26 -5.36
N PHE A 6 9.23 3.08 -4.37
CA PHE A 6 7.91 3.07 -3.74
C PHE A 6 7.04 4.17 -4.35
N TYR A 7 5.81 3.80 -4.71
CA TYR A 7 4.82 4.69 -5.30
C TYR A 7 3.58 4.72 -4.41
N TYR A 8 2.82 5.82 -4.46
CA TYR A 8 1.46 5.82 -3.93
C TYR A 8 0.60 4.91 -4.79
N HIS A 9 -0.04 3.95 -4.13
CA HIS A 9 -0.83 2.92 -4.78
C HIS A 9 -2.02 2.59 -3.88
N ALA A 10 -3.18 2.34 -4.48
CA ALA A 10 -4.36 1.85 -3.79
C ALA A 10 -4.59 0.41 -4.23
N TRP A 11 -4.79 -0.47 -3.24
CA TRP A 11 -5.01 -1.90 -3.45
C TRP A 11 -6.26 -2.36 -2.68
N ASN A 12 -6.67 -3.60 -2.92
CA ASN A 12 -7.89 -4.17 -2.39
C ASN A 12 -7.66 -4.87 -1.04
N VAL A 13 -8.73 -4.98 -0.26
CA VAL A 13 -8.78 -5.83 0.93
C VAL A 13 -10.10 -6.58 0.89
N LEU A 14 -10.05 -7.92 0.89
CA LEU A 14 -11.23 -8.78 0.79
C LEU A 14 -11.49 -9.47 2.12
N TYR A 15 -12.75 -9.75 2.42
CA TYR A 15 -13.14 -10.57 3.57
C TYR A 15 -13.48 -11.99 3.10
N LEU A 16 -12.66 -12.97 3.48
CA LEU A 16 -12.77 -14.38 3.07
C LEU A 16 -12.71 -15.30 4.30
N GLY A 17 -13.54 -15.01 5.31
CA GLY A 17 -13.41 -15.58 6.66
C GLY A 17 -12.45 -14.76 7.53
N ASP A 18 -11.45 -14.12 6.92
CA ASP A 18 -10.59 -13.10 7.50
C ASP A 18 -10.31 -11.97 6.49
N TRP A 19 -9.75 -10.85 6.95
CA TRP A 19 -9.32 -9.76 6.07
C TRP A 19 -8.00 -10.09 5.37
N VAL A 20 -8.06 -10.27 4.04
CA VAL A 20 -6.91 -10.60 3.19
C VAL A 20 -6.55 -9.40 2.31
N THR A 21 -5.27 -9.00 2.29
CA THR A 21 -4.77 -7.98 1.37
C THR A 21 -4.66 -8.54 -0.03
N VAL A 22 -5.12 -7.81 -1.05
CA VAL A 22 -5.07 -8.24 -2.44
C VAL A 22 -4.66 -7.07 -3.32
N ASP A 23 -3.81 -7.31 -4.30
CA ASP A 23 -3.53 -6.34 -5.38
C ASP A 23 -3.95 -6.96 -6.71
N ALA A 24 -5.13 -6.58 -7.20
CA ALA A 24 -5.64 -7.07 -8.48
C ALA A 24 -4.90 -6.49 -9.68
N LEU A 25 -4.24 -5.32 -9.54
CA LEU A 25 -3.46 -4.71 -10.61
C LEU A 25 -2.13 -5.45 -10.82
N MET A 26 -1.49 -5.87 -9.72
CA MET A 26 -0.23 -6.61 -9.75
C MET A 26 -0.41 -8.14 -9.65
N GLY A 27 -1.64 -8.64 -9.53
CA GLY A 27 -1.93 -10.06 -9.46
C GLY A 27 -1.44 -10.74 -8.18
N GLN A 28 -1.47 -10.03 -7.05
CA GLN A 28 -0.96 -10.53 -5.75
C GLN A 28 -2.09 -10.87 -4.78
N MET A 29 -2.02 -12.05 -4.17
CA MET A 29 -2.91 -12.50 -3.11
C MET A 29 -2.21 -13.53 -2.19
N PRO A 30 -1.80 -13.15 -0.96
CA PRO A 30 -1.91 -11.80 -0.40
C PRO A 30 -0.99 -10.79 -1.11
N ALA A 31 -1.33 -9.50 -1.05
CA ALA A 31 -0.40 -8.44 -1.45
C ALA A 31 0.91 -8.55 -0.66
N ASP A 32 2.05 -8.31 -1.32
CA ASP A 32 3.36 -8.50 -0.70
C ASP A 32 3.65 -7.50 0.43
N VAL A 33 4.75 -7.73 1.16
CA VAL A 33 5.15 -6.88 2.30
C VAL A 33 5.59 -5.46 1.90
N THR A 34 5.66 -5.15 0.61
CA THR A 34 6.02 -3.81 0.12
C THR A 34 4.81 -2.85 0.06
N HIS A 35 3.61 -3.35 0.38
CA HIS A 35 2.37 -2.59 0.50
C HIS A 35 2.24 -1.90 1.87
N ILE A 36 2.95 -0.78 2.04
CA ILE A 36 2.94 0.01 3.27
C ILE A 36 1.68 0.88 3.32
N ARG A 37 0.80 0.61 4.30
CA ARG A 37 -0.51 1.27 4.40
C ARG A 37 -0.45 2.56 5.20
N PHE A 38 -0.89 3.66 4.59
CA PHE A 38 -1.10 4.94 5.29
C PHE A 38 -2.55 5.17 5.69
N ILE A 39 -3.50 4.72 4.87
CA ILE A 39 -4.93 4.97 5.02
C ILE A 39 -5.73 3.70 4.70
N ARG A 40 -6.92 3.57 5.30
CA ARG A 40 -7.92 2.52 4.99
C ARG A 40 -9.30 3.15 5.10
N GLY A 41 -10.21 2.74 4.23
CA GLY A 41 -11.61 3.13 4.29
C GLY A 41 -12.18 3.40 2.90
N GLU A 42 -13.35 4.00 2.91
CA GLU A 42 -14.09 4.44 1.72
C GLU A 42 -13.37 5.58 0.98
N PRO A 43 -13.78 5.92 -0.26
CA PRO A 43 -13.11 6.94 -1.08
C PRO A 43 -12.97 8.31 -0.43
N ASP A 44 -13.88 8.71 0.46
CA ASP A 44 -13.78 9.95 1.24
C ASP A 44 -12.54 9.98 2.14
N LYS A 45 -12.19 8.82 2.73
CA LYS A 45 -10.97 8.66 3.55
C LYS A 45 -9.71 8.67 2.71
N GLN A 46 -9.80 8.43 1.41
CA GLN A 46 -8.63 8.47 0.53
C GLN A 46 -8.07 9.90 0.37
N ILE A 47 -8.89 10.93 0.55
CA ILE A 47 -8.47 12.34 0.53
C ILE A 47 -7.45 12.64 1.64
N ASP A 48 -7.50 11.91 2.76
CA ASP A 48 -6.53 12.08 3.85
C ASP A 48 -5.09 11.76 3.43
N LEU A 49 -4.88 11.04 2.32
CA LEU A 49 -3.56 10.81 1.74
C LEU A 49 -2.84 12.13 1.40
N ILE A 50 -3.59 13.18 1.00
CA ILE A 50 -3.04 14.51 0.67
C ILE A 50 -2.23 15.08 1.85
N LYS A 51 -2.62 14.76 3.10
CA LYS A 51 -1.91 15.25 4.29
C LYS A 51 -0.50 14.68 4.41
N VAL A 52 -0.24 13.53 3.80
CA VAL A 52 0.99 12.73 3.90
C VAL A 52 1.87 12.88 2.65
N ILE A 53 1.27 13.10 1.48
CA ILE A 53 1.97 13.26 0.20
C ILE A 53 3.07 14.32 0.29
N GLY A 54 4.27 13.97 -0.16
CA GLY A 54 5.45 14.84 -0.18
C GLY A 54 6.09 15.10 1.19
N LYS A 55 5.45 14.68 2.29
CA LYS A 55 5.97 14.85 3.66
C LYS A 55 6.69 13.62 4.20
N VAL A 56 6.36 12.44 3.68
CA VAL A 56 7.01 11.17 4.05
C VAL A 56 8.14 10.85 3.07
N LYS A 57 9.27 10.40 3.63
CA LYS A 57 10.43 9.91 2.88
C LYS A 57 10.70 8.47 3.27
N ILE A 58 11.19 7.67 2.33
CA ILE A 58 11.59 6.29 2.55
C ILE A 58 13.06 6.14 2.20
N ASN A 59 13.81 5.51 3.10
CA ASN A 59 15.21 5.15 2.89
C ASN A 59 15.30 3.63 2.91
N ILE A 60 15.86 3.04 1.85
CA ILE A 60 16.10 1.60 1.77
C ILE A 60 17.44 1.32 2.44
N LEU A 61 17.44 0.40 3.40
CA LEU A 61 18.64 -0.04 4.11
C LEU A 61 19.04 -1.41 3.58
N GLU A 62 20.35 -1.64 3.46
CA GLU A 62 20.89 -2.96 3.14
C GLU A 62 20.97 -3.80 4.40
N GLN A 63 20.68 -5.09 4.27
CA GLN A 63 20.86 -6.06 5.35
C GLN A 63 22.30 -6.55 5.36
N SER A 64 22.94 -6.48 6.53
CA SER A 64 24.30 -6.97 6.79
C SER A 64 24.34 -8.49 6.94
#